data_AF-A0A914DGZ3-F1
#
_entry.id   AF-A0A914DGZ3-F1
#
_cell.length_a   1.000
_cell.length_b   1.000
_cell.length_c   1.000
_cell.angle_alpha   90.00
_cell.angle_beta   90.00
_cell.angle_gamma   90.00
#
_symmetry.space_group_name_H-M   'P 1'
#
loop_
_entity.id
_entity.type
_entity.pdbx_description
1 polymer ?
#
loop_
_entity_poly.entity_id
_entity_poly.type
_entity_poly.pdbx_seq_one_letter_code
_entity_poly.pdbx_strand_id
1 'polypeptide(L)'
;MDAEQFKKFRENARKLEQLNRSKPKVRPTCDRQQKLLIWEDELRKRKVQNDIVITIGVKHACCYKQSSELEAINLRDLEVPKIHASRYLVCRTITEPIYNITASVLIEDTNSDIELLELYNFQTDFNASPSWLPTGKIILIKEPYLKFTSLEQNIALQVASPSDIVFIDETDEKFLKEVGALVWFNLDKMSFEELKLQGNECYKKGNYEEALKYYSRALKYQPTSPIIHLNCAATFLALERYYEAYQAAKSALDNGADLQKALFRLGKAAYGMRDWQKSSQHFIDLIKQFPNCNDAKKELTRALARLKESRAGQFDLSSLFNQFHYDGVCYFDIADYVGPVKIANIPGKGKGLIATSDIEPGTLLTVSKAFSTVYPTHNQININVIDINSDYIISQTQLRHMIETMQVLKRNPHRPGKGKGLSYP
;
A
#
# COMPACT_ATOMS: atom_id res chain seq x y z
N MET A 1 6.46 8.45 22.51
CA MET A 1 6.58 7.63 23.73
C MET A 1 7.90 7.98 24.42
N ASP A 2 7.87 8.33 25.71
CA ASP A 2 9.10 8.63 26.48
C ASP A 2 9.78 7.34 27.00
N ALA A 3 10.97 7.47 27.60
CA ALA A 3 11.76 6.33 28.08
C ALA A 3 11.08 5.52 29.20
N GLU A 4 10.25 6.17 30.02
CA GLU A 4 9.55 5.53 31.14
C GLU A 4 8.34 4.74 30.65
N GLN A 5 7.57 5.32 29.72
CA GLN A 5 6.51 4.63 28.98
C GLN A 5 7.07 3.41 28.22
N PHE A 6 8.26 3.52 27.61
CA PHE A 6 8.92 2.41 26.94
C PHE A 6 9.29 1.27 27.89
N LYS A 7 9.88 1.61 29.05
CA LYS A 7 10.23 0.62 30.07
C LYS A 7 8.99 -0.14 30.55
N LYS A 8 7.89 0.56 30.79
CA LYS A 8 6.60 -0.02 31.16
C LYS A 8 6.01 -0.91 30.05
N PHE A 9 6.07 -0.48 28.80
CA PHE A 9 5.65 -1.28 27.65
C PHE A 9 6.44 -2.59 27.55
N ARG A 10 7.77 -2.53 27.73
CA ARG A 10 8.65 -3.70 27.68
C ARG A 10 8.41 -4.68 28.82
N GLU A 11 8.24 -4.17 30.04
CA GLU A 11 7.88 -5.01 31.19
C GLU A 11 6.55 -5.72 30.96
N ASN A 12 5.55 -5.02 30.40
CA ASN A 12 4.27 -5.62 30.02
C ASN A 12 4.44 -6.67 28.91
N ALA A 13 5.25 -6.40 27.88
CA ALA A 13 5.52 -7.34 26.80
C ALA A 13 6.23 -8.62 27.28
N ARG A 14 7.18 -8.49 28.23
CA ARG A 14 7.86 -9.64 28.85
C ARG A 14 6.92 -10.44 29.74
N LYS A 15 6.08 -9.79 30.54
CA LYS A 15 5.02 -10.44 31.34
C LYS A 15 4.05 -11.20 30.44
N LEU A 16 3.65 -10.60 29.31
CA LEU A 16 2.84 -11.24 28.28
C LEU A 16 3.49 -12.47 27.67
N GLU A 17 4.78 -12.39 27.35
CA GLU A 17 5.51 -13.53 26.80
C GLU A 17 5.59 -14.67 27.82
N GLN A 18 5.82 -14.35 29.09
CA GLN A 18 5.77 -15.34 30.18
C GLN A 18 4.36 -15.93 30.35
N LEU A 19 3.31 -15.10 30.28
CA LEU A 19 1.91 -15.56 30.37
C LEU A 19 1.58 -16.50 29.20
N ASN A 20 1.95 -16.14 27.98
CA ASN A 20 1.76 -16.98 26.79
C ASN A 20 2.64 -18.25 26.79
N ARG A 21 3.73 -18.28 27.57
CA ARG A 21 4.55 -19.49 27.80
C ARG A 21 4.01 -20.37 28.94
N SER A 22 3.27 -19.78 29.89
CA SER A 22 2.60 -20.51 30.97
C SER A 22 1.36 -21.26 30.44
N LYS A 23 0.86 -22.28 31.15
CA LYS A 23 -0.31 -23.06 30.71
C LYS A 23 -1.62 -22.57 31.36
N PRO A 24 -2.44 -21.76 30.65
CA PRO A 24 -3.89 -21.82 30.80
C PRO A 24 -4.45 -22.63 29.63
N LYS A 25 -5.24 -23.68 29.91
CA LYS A 25 -5.87 -24.53 28.89
C LYS A 25 -7.30 -24.14 28.54
N VAL A 26 -7.82 -23.09 29.17
CA VAL A 26 -9.24 -22.73 29.12
C VAL A 26 -9.35 -21.32 28.57
N ARG A 27 -10.03 -21.19 27.43
CA ARG A 27 -10.40 -19.91 26.84
C ARG A 27 -11.31 -19.16 27.84
N PRO A 28 -11.03 -17.88 28.17
CA PRO A 28 -11.93 -17.11 29.02
C PRO A 28 -13.34 -17.06 28.40
N THR A 29 -14.36 -17.35 29.20
CA THR A 29 -15.75 -17.11 28.80
C THR A 29 -15.99 -15.61 28.83
N CYS A 30 -16.01 -14.97 27.67
CA CYS A 30 -16.33 -13.56 27.55
C CYS A 30 -17.54 -13.41 26.62
N ASP A 31 -18.59 -12.81 27.14
CA ASP A 31 -19.86 -12.62 26.44
C ASP A 31 -19.73 -11.58 25.31
N ARG A 32 -20.52 -11.78 24.25
CA ARG A 32 -20.52 -10.91 23.06
C ARG A 32 -20.81 -9.45 23.43
N GLN A 33 -21.78 -9.19 24.31
CA GLN A 33 -22.15 -7.81 24.66
C GLN A 33 -21.02 -7.12 25.43
N GLN A 34 -20.34 -7.86 26.30
CA GLN A 34 -19.23 -7.33 27.08
C GLN A 34 -18.07 -6.87 26.18
N LYS A 35 -17.69 -7.64 25.16
CA LYS A 35 -16.62 -7.25 24.22
C LYS A 35 -16.99 -6.00 23.41
N LEU A 36 -18.25 -5.90 22.97
CA LEU A 36 -18.74 -4.72 22.26
C LEU A 36 -18.67 -3.47 23.13
N LEU A 37 -19.14 -3.54 24.38
CA LEU A 37 -19.10 -2.43 25.33
C LEU A 37 -17.66 -1.95 25.62
N ILE A 38 -16.73 -2.91 25.83
CA ILE A 38 -15.32 -2.58 26.02
C ILE A 38 -14.76 -1.87 24.78
N TRP A 39 -15.09 -2.36 23.59
CA TRP A 39 -14.61 -1.75 22.34
C TRP A 39 -15.20 -0.36 22.07
N GLU A 40 -16.48 -0.14 22.37
CA GLU A 40 -17.11 1.17 22.26
C GLU A 40 -16.46 2.20 23.19
N ASP A 41 -16.08 1.80 24.40
CA ASP A 41 -15.35 2.64 25.33
C ASP A 41 -13.95 3.00 24.82
N GLU A 42 -13.22 2.04 24.24
CA GLU A 42 -11.94 2.30 23.56
C GLU A 42 -12.09 3.25 22.36
N LEU A 43 -13.14 3.08 21.55
CA LEU A 43 -13.45 3.99 20.44
C LEU A 43 -13.73 5.41 20.93
N ARG A 44 -14.38 5.60 22.08
CA ARG A 44 -14.62 6.93 22.68
C ARG A 44 -13.33 7.57 23.20
N LYS A 45 -12.40 6.75 23.70
CA LYS A 45 -11.10 7.20 24.21
C LYS A 45 -10.07 7.48 23.12
N ARG A 46 -10.36 7.12 21.86
CA ARG A 46 -9.43 7.29 20.74
C ARG A 46 -8.99 8.76 20.62
N LYS A 47 -7.69 9.00 20.78
CA LYS A 47 -7.07 10.29 20.41
C LYS A 47 -6.65 10.20 18.95
N VAL A 48 -6.78 11.30 18.21
CA VAL A 48 -6.14 11.42 16.88
C VAL A 48 -4.63 11.34 17.11
N GLN A 49 -4.02 10.23 16.72
CA GLN A 49 -2.61 9.98 17.00
C GLN A 49 -1.76 10.48 15.81
N ASN A 50 -0.83 11.40 16.10
CA ASN A 50 0.16 11.88 15.12
C ASN A 50 1.47 11.04 15.13
N ASP A 51 1.47 9.94 15.89
CA ASP A 51 2.62 9.06 16.06
C ASP A 51 2.30 7.67 15.49
N ILE A 52 3.07 7.22 14.51
CA ILE A 52 3.02 5.84 13.98
C ILE A 52 4.09 5.03 14.70
N VAL A 53 3.68 3.91 15.28
CA VAL A 53 4.59 2.97 15.94
C VAL A 53 4.60 1.66 15.18
N ILE A 54 5.77 1.26 14.69
CA ILE A 54 5.98 -0.02 14.02
C ILE A 54 6.75 -0.92 14.97
N THR A 55 6.26 -2.13 15.17
CA THR A 55 6.90 -3.08 16.10
C THR A 55 7.56 -4.20 15.31
N ILE A 56 8.89 -4.30 15.40
CA ILE A 56 9.69 -5.35 14.76
C ILE A 56 10.21 -6.34 15.81
N GLY A 57 10.62 -7.52 15.36
CA GLY A 57 11.18 -8.55 16.24
C GLY A 57 10.16 -9.51 16.85
N VAL A 58 8.87 -9.38 16.54
CA VAL A 58 7.89 -10.44 16.82
C VAL A 58 8.28 -11.67 15.99
N LYS A 59 8.81 -12.72 16.62
CA LYS A 59 9.09 -14.01 15.99
C LYS A 59 7.77 -14.71 15.69
N HIS A 60 7.11 -14.35 14.60
CA HIS A 60 5.97 -15.10 14.08
C HIS A 60 6.30 -15.62 12.68
N ALA A 61 6.14 -16.92 12.48
CA ALA A 61 6.25 -17.51 11.16
C ALA A 61 5.06 -17.03 10.31
N CYS A 62 5.31 -16.70 9.05
CA CYS A 62 4.25 -16.44 8.08
C CYS A 62 3.76 -17.75 7.47
N CYS A 63 2.48 -17.80 7.09
CA CYS A 63 1.93 -18.95 6.40
C CYS A 63 2.33 -18.89 4.92
N TYR A 64 3.14 -19.85 4.49
CA TYR A 64 3.59 -19.98 3.09
C TYR A 64 2.61 -20.78 2.20
N LYS A 65 1.60 -21.43 2.80
CA LYS A 65 0.61 -22.23 2.08
C LYS A 65 -0.42 -21.35 1.37
N GLN A 66 -0.93 -21.82 0.24
CA GLN A 66 -2.09 -21.18 -0.41
C GLN A 66 -3.35 -21.45 0.42
N SER A 67 -4.34 -20.56 0.34
CA SER A 67 -5.60 -20.71 1.09
C SER A 67 -6.34 -22.01 0.74
N SER A 68 -6.17 -22.54 -0.47
CA SER A 68 -6.74 -23.82 -0.91
C SER A 68 -6.15 -25.06 -0.23
N GLU A 69 -5.00 -24.93 0.43
CA GLU A 69 -4.31 -26.02 1.14
C GLU A 69 -4.61 -26.03 2.64
N LEU A 70 -5.45 -25.10 3.11
CA LEU A 70 -5.78 -24.92 4.51
C LEU A 70 -7.20 -25.42 4.75
N GLU A 71 -7.48 -25.82 6.00
CA GLU A 71 -8.81 -26.24 6.42
C GLU A 71 -9.48 -25.17 7.29
N ALA A 72 -10.79 -25.00 7.16
CA ALA A 72 -11.53 -23.98 7.92
C ALA A 72 -11.52 -24.28 9.43
N ILE A 73 -11.47 -23.22 10.25
CA ILE A 73 -11.66 -23.25 11.70
C ILE A 73 -12.52 -22.06 12.14
N ASN A 74 -13.35 -22.24 13.17
CA ASN A 74 -14.16 -21.16 13.75
C ASN A 74 -13.52 -20.61 15.02
N LEU A 75 -13.94 -19.43 15.46
CA LEU A 75 -13.42 -18.79 16.67
C LEU A 75 -13.63 -19.65 17.92
N ARG A 76 -14.77 -20.32 18.05
CA ARG A 76 -15.08 -21.22 19.17
C ARG A 76 -14.11 -22.40 19.32
N ASP A 77 -13.52 -22.83 18.21
CA ASP A 77 -12.63 -23.99 18.16
C ASP A 77 -11.15 -23.63 18.39
N LEU A 78 -10.85 -22.33 18.56
CA LEU A 78 -9.49 -21.86 18.80
C LEU A 78 -9.07 -22.09 20.26
N GLU A 79 -7.88 -22.64 20.44
CA GLU A 79 -7.21 -22.77 21.73
C GLU A 79 -6.31 -21.55 22.00
N VAL A 80 -6.12 -21.21 23.28
CA VAL A 80 -5.25 -20.11 23.71
C VAL A 80 -4.22 -20.60 24.74
N PRO A 81 -2.93 -20.23 24.62
CA PRO A 81 -2.29 -19.60 23.47
C PRO A 81 -1.91 -20.68 22.41
N LYS A 82 -2.37 -20.56 21.16
CA LYS A 82 -2.06 -21.54 20.10
C LYS A 82 -2.09 -20.96 18.70
N ILE A 83 -1.10 -21.34 17.90
CA ILE A 83 -1.09 -21.16 16.44
C ILE A 83 -1.76 -22.39 15.81
N HIS A 84 -2.78 -22.15 15.01
CA HIS A 84 -3.54 -23.22 14.36
C HIS A 84 -2.97 -23.47 12.96
N ALA A 85 -1.82 -24.16 12.91
CA ALA A 85 -1.13 -24.45 11.66
C ALA A 85 -2.03 -25.24 10.68
N SER A 86 -1.87 -24.96 9.38
CA SER A 86 -2.70 -25.53 8.31
C SER A 86 -4.21 -25.25 8.41
N ARG A 87 -4.63 -24.27 9.23
CA ARG A 87 -6.01 -23.81 9.32
C ARG A 87 -6.18 -22.40 8.77
N TYR A 88 -7.41 -22.04 8.40
CA TYR A 88 -7.80 -20.66 8.12
C TYR A 88 -9.11 -20.29 8.82
N LEU A 89 -9.21 -19.04 9.25
CA LEU A 89 -10.43 -18.47 9.82
C LEU A 89 -11.02 -17.48 8.82
N VAL A 90 -12.32 -17.56 8.57
CA VAL A 90 -13.06 -16.52 7.83
C VAL A 90 -13.85 -15.68 8.81
N CYS A 91 -13.74 -14.37 8.67
CA CYS A 91 -14.48 -13.43 9.50
C CYS A 91 -14.79 -12.14 8.76
N ARG A 92 -15.74 -11.37 9.29
CA ARG A 92 -16.01 -9.99 8.87
C ARG A 92 -15.65 -9.02 9.97
N THR A 93 -15.19 -7.83 9.60
CA THR A 93 -15.04 -6.73 10.55
C THR A 93 -16.43 -6.22 10.95
N ILE A 94 -16.66 -5.93 12.23
CA ILE A 94 -17.96 -5.48 12.73
C ILE A 94 -17.92 -4.10 13.39
N THR A 95 -16.73 -3.54 13.57
CA THR A 95 -16.54 -2.21 14.15
C THR A 95 -15.56 -1.38 13.34
N GLU A 96 -15.54 -0.07 13.63
CA GLU A 96 -14.46 0.79 13.14
C GLU A 96 -13.12 0.35 13.75
N PRO A 97 -12.05 0.25 12.94
CA PRO A 97 -10.73 -0.04 13.44
C PRO A 97 -10.12 1.13 14.22
N ILE A 98 -9.36 0.80 15.26
CA ILE A 98 -8.50 1.73 16.01
C ILE A 98 -7.06 1.50 15.54
N TYR A 99 -6.36 2.57 15.21
CA TYR A 99 -4.97 2.53 14.75
C TYR A 99 -4.07 3.16 15.81
N ASN A 100 -3.40 2.30 16.58
CA ASN A 100 -2.39 2.70 17.56
C ASN A 100 -1.03 2.10 17.13
N ILE A 101 -0.44 1.25 17.97
CA ILE A 101 0.74 0.41 17.61
C ILE A 101 0.35 -0.66 16.57
N THR A 102 -0.91 -1.10 16.61
CA THR A 102 -1.53 -2.07 15.71
C THR A 102 -2.79 -1.49 15.11
N ALA A 103 -3.24 -2.04 13.98
CA ALA A 103 -4.61 -1.86 13.55
C ALA A 103 -5.47 -2.91 14.28
N SER A 104 -6.32 -2.45 15.18
CA SER A 104 -7.14 -3.31 16.02
C SER A 104 -8.62 -3.14 15.68
N VAL A 105 -9.37 -4.24 15.56
CA VAL A 105 -10.78 -4.23 15.17
C VAL A 105 -11.51 -5.44 15.74
N LEU A 106 -12.81 -5.32 16.01
CA LEU A 106 -13.61 -6.51 16.32
C LEU A 106 -14.01 -7.22 15.02
N ILE A 107 -13.88 -8.54 15.04
CA ILE A 107 -14.27 -9.42 13.96
C ILE A 107 -15.33 -10.41 14.43
N GLU A 108 -16.13 -10.89 13.48
CA GLU A 108 -17.18 -11.88 13.67
C GLU A 108 -16.99 -13.04 12.69
N ASP A 109 -17.03 -14.28 13.17
CA ASP A 109 -16.97 -15.48 12.32
C ASP A 109 -18.35 -15.94 11.82
N THR A 110 -18.36 -17.01 11.03
CA THR A 110 -19.58 -17.61 10.46
C THR A 110 -20.60 -18.10 11.47
N ASN A 111 -20.21 -18.29 12.74
CA ASN A 111 -21.10 -18.73 13.80
C ASN A 111 -21.54 -17.59 14.73
N SER A 112 -21.29 -16.33 14.33
CA SER A 112 -21.57 -15.13 15.13
C SER A 112 -20.78 -15.06 16.44
N ASP A 113 -19.67 -15.77 16.54
CA ASP A 113 -18.70 -15.55 17.61
C ASP A 113 -17.86 -14.31 17.27
N ILE A 114 -17.46 -13.55 18.29
CA ILE A 114 -16.66 -12.34 18.09
C ILE A 114 -15.33 -12.38 18.84
N GLU A 115 -14.31 -11.79 18.24
CA GLU A 115 -12.99 -11.66 18.85
C GLU A 115 -12.29 -10.37 18.43
N LEU A 116 -11.36 -9.91 19.25
CA LEU A 116 -10.46 -8.83 18.89
C LEU A 116 -9.39 -9.33 17.90
N LEU A 117 -9.24 -8.62 16.79
CA LEU A 117 -8.17 -8.81 15.82
C LEU A 117 -7.14 -7.70 15.98
N GLU A 118 -5.86 -8.07 16.12
CA GLU A 118 -4.72 -7.16 16.15
C GLU A 118 -3.79 -7.43 14.96
N LEU A 119 -3.69 -6.43 14.07
CA LEU A 119 -2.88 -6.48 12.87
C LEU A 119 -1.59 -5.69 13.08
N TYR A 120 -0.46 -6.39 13.00
CA TYR A 120 0.86 -5.80 13.09
C TYR A 120 1.44 -5.68 11.68
N ASN A 121 2.20 -4.60 11.43
CA ASN A 121 2.87 -4.38 10.15
C ASN A 121 1.92 -4.21 8.93
N PHE A 122 0.63 -3.97 9.14
CA PHE A 122 -0.31 -3.64 8.07
C PHE A 122 -0.31 -2.14 7.75
N GLN A 123 -0.49 -1.81 6.46
CA GLN A 123 -0.20 -0.50 5.84
C GLN A 123 -0.69 0.72 6.63
N THR A 124 0.27 1.59 6.95
CA THR A 124 0.07 3.04 7.14
C THR A 124 0.46 3.75 5.84
N ASP A 125 -0.51 3.94 4.95
CA ASP A 125 -0.36 5.02 3.97
C ASP A 125 -0.50 6.32 4.76
N PHE A 126 0.60 7.05 4.94
CA PHE A 126 0.71 8.20 5.85
C PHE A 126 -0.37 9.27 5.62
N ASN A 127 -0.92 9.29 4.41
CA ASN A 127 -1.88 10.29 3.94
C ASN A 127 -3.28 9.69 3.68
N ALA A 128 -3.47 8.37 3.81
CA ALA A 128 -4.78 7.78 3.60
C ALA A 128 -5.50 7.59 4.93
N SER A 129 -6.72 8.09 5.02
CA SER A 129 -7.65 7.64 6.05
C SER A 129 -7.72 6.10 6.00
N PRO A 130 -7.79 5.40 7.13
CA PRO A 130 -7.70 3.94 7.17
C PRO A 130 -8.96 3.26 6.60
N SER A 131 -9.13 3.35 5.29
CA SER A 131 -10.28 2.84 4.53
C SER A 131 -10.07 1.40 4.04
N TRP A 132 -8.91 0.80 4.34
CA TRP A 132 -8.59 -0.55 3.86
C TRP A 132 -9.23 -1.66 4.70
N LEU A 133 -9.62 -1.36 5.94
CA LEU A 133 -10.31 -2.29 6.85
C LEU A 133 -11.68 -1.72 7.32
N PRO A 134 -12.60 -1.38 6.41
CA PRO A 134 -13.89 -0.79 6.79
C PRO A 134 -14.76 -1.81 7.53
N THR A 135 -15.76 -1.34 8.26
CA THR A 135 -16.80 -2.21 8.85
C THR A 135 -17.50 -3.03 7.76
N GLY A 136 -17.72 -4.31 8.01
CA GLY A 136 -18.35 -5.26 7.08
C GLY A 136 -17.36 -5.99 6.16
N LYS A 137 -16.07 -5.66 6.19
CA LYS A 137 -15.07 -6.26 5.31
C LYS A 137 -14.82 -7.72 5.66
N ILE A 138 -15.00 -8.60 4.68
CA ILE A 138 -14.73 -10.03 4.82
C ILE A 138 -13.24 -10.30 4.57
N ILE A 139 -12.61 -11.03 5.49
CA ILE A 139 -11.20 -11.41 5.45
C ILE A 139 -11.03 -12.89 5.81
N LEU A 140 -10.01 -13.51 5.24
CA LEU A 140 -9.50 -14.82 5.62
C LEU A 140 -8.15 -14.63 6.32
N ILE A 141 -8.01 -15.23 7.49
CA ILE A 141 -6.79 -15.23 8.30
C ILE A 141 -6.18 -16.63 8.24
N LYS A 142 -4.96 -16.73 7.69
CA LYS A 142 -4.20 -17.97 7.65
C LYS A 142 -3.54 -18.24 9.01
N GLU A 143 -3.53 -19.51 9.40
CA GLU A 143 -2.91 -20.01 10.63
C GLU A 143 -3.20 -19.14 11.87
N PRO A 144 -4.48 -18.92 12.21
CA PRO A 144 -4.88 -17.95 13.22
C PRO A 144 -4.18 -18.23 14.56
N TYR A 145 -3.54 -17.18 15.10
CA TYR A 145 -2.86 -17.22 16.38
C TYR A 145 -3.66 -16.48 17.44
N LEU A 146 -4.24 -17.24 18.37
CA LEU A 146 -4.96 -16.69 19.52
C LEU A 146 -4.02 -16.60 20.72
N LYS A 147 -3.92 -15.41 21.33
CA LYS A 147 -3.04 -15.14 22.47
C LYS A 147 -3.73 -14.31 23.56
N PHE A 148 -3.11 -14.23 24.73
CA PHE A 148 -3.48 -13.23 25.74
C PHE A 148 -2.96 -11.84 25.38
N THR A 149 -3.77 -10.81 25.64
CA THR A 149 -3.42 -9.40 25.48
C THR A 149 -2.81 -8.82 26.75
N SER A 150 -2.16 -7.65 26.65
CA SER A 150 -1.53 -6.93 27.79
C SER A 150 -2.48 -6.59 28.93
N LEU A 151 -3.77 -6.52 28.63
CA LEU A 151 -4.83 -6.41 29.62
C LEU A 151 -5.17 -7.83 30.08
N GLU A 152 -4.78 -8.16 31.30
CA GLU A 152 -4.97 -9.49 31.90
C GLU A 152 -6.43 -9.96 31.69
N GLN A 153 -6.60 -11.23 31.29
CA GLN A 153 -7.87 -11.91 30.96
C GLN A 153 -8.48 -11.66 29.57
N ASN A 154 -7.96 -10.72 28.78
CA ASN A 154 -8.41 -10.53 27.39
C ASN A 154 -7.58 -11.37 26.41
N ILE A 155 -8.24 -11.85 25.35
CA ILE A 155 -7.63 -12.60 24.26
C ILE A 155 -7.78 -11.83 22.94
N ALA A 156 -6.83 -12.01 22.04
CA ALA A 156 -6.90 -11.44 20.70
C ALA A 156 -6.27 -12.37 19.67
N LEU A 157 -6.82 -12.34 18.47
CA LEU A 157 -6.20 -12.88 17.27
C LEU A 157 -5.09 -11.95 16.82
N GLN A 158 -3.86 -12.44 16.84
CA GLN A 158 -2.73 -11.70 16.32
C GLN A 158 -2.42 -12.13 14.89
N VAL A 159 -2.29 -11.15 14.00
CA VAL A 159 -1.70 -11.35 12.67
C VAL A 159 -0.47 -10.48 12.56
N ALA A 160 0.70 -11.12 12.44
CA ALA A 160 1.99 -10.43 12.39
C ALA A 160 2.47 -10.13 10.97
N SER A 161 1.98 -10.88 9.97
CA SER A 161 2.37 -10.76 8.58
C SER A 161 1.20 -10.33 7.69
N PRO A 162 1.38 -9.30 6.84
CA PRO A 162 0.41 -8.92 5.81
C PRO A 162 -0.02 -10.05 4.87
N SER A 163 0.86 -11.03 4.62
CA SER A 163 0.57 -12.18 3.74
C SER A 163 -0.48 -13.15 4.30
N ASP A 164 -0.71 -13.10 5.61
CA ASP A 164 -1.56 -14.05 6.30
C ASP A 164 -3.02 -13.58 6.31
N ILE A 165 -3.29 -12.34 5.87
CA ILE A 165 -4.63 -11.90 5.52
C ILE A 165 -4.84 -11.95 4.02
N VAL A 166 -5.95 -12.59 3.66
CA VAL A 166 -6.50 -12.53 2.31
C VAL A 166 -7.80 -11.75 2.39
N PHE A 167 -7.85 -10.61 1.68
CA PHE A 167 -9.09 -9.85 1.54
C PHE A 167 -9.99 -10.57 0.55
N ILE A 168 -11.16 -10.98 1.02
CA ILE A 168 -12.14 -11.62 0.15
C ILE A 168 -12.94 -10.52 -0.54
N ASP A 169 -13.10 -10.71 -1.84
CA ASP A 169 -13.98 -9.87 -2.63
C ASP A 169 -15.43 -10.31 -2.40
N GLU A 170 -16.32 -9.36 -2.12
CA GLU A 170 -17.74 -9.57 -1.86
C GLU A 170 -18.50 -10.18 -3.05
N THR A 171 -17.82 -10.41 -4.18
CA THR A 171 -18.39 -11.03 -5.38
C THR A 171 -17.78 -12.38 -5.72
N ASP A 172 -16.86 -12.92 -4.91
CA ASP A 172 -16.30 -14.25 -5.17
C ASP A 172 -17.35 -15.32 -4.83
N GLU A 173 -18.17 -15.69 -5.82
CA GLU A 173 -19.27 -16.66 -5.64
C GLU A 173 -18.82 -18.02 -5.10
N LYS A 174 -17.56 -18.42 -5.37
CA LYS A 174 -17.03 -19.69 -4.87
C LYS A 174 -16.87 -19.63 -3.36
N PHE A 175 -16.35 -18.51 -2.86
CA PHE A 175 -16.15 -18.28 -1.44
C PHE A 175 -17.46 -17.92 -0.72
N LEU A 176 -18.33 -17.11 -1.34
CA LEU A 176 -19.63 -16.72 -0.77
C LEU A 176 -20.57 -17.91 -0.51
N LYS A 177 -20.46 -18.99 -1.28
CA LYS A 177 -21.22 -20.24 -1.04
C LYS A 177 -20.75 -21.00 0.20
N GLU A 178 -19.46 -20.98 0.52
CA GLU A 178 -18.89 -21.62 1.72
C GLU A 178 -19.17 -20.80 2.99
N VAL A 179 -19.23 -19.48 2.87
CA VAL A 179 -19.33 -18.55 4.01
C VAL A 179 -20.75 -18.00 4.17
N GLY A 180 -21.75 -18.66 3.58
CA GLY A 180 -23.11 -18.14 3.37
C GLY A 180 -23.72 -17.41 4.58
N ALA A 181 -23.45 -17.87 5.82
CA ALA A 181 -23.91 -17.25 7.06
C ALA A 181 -23.42 -15.79 7.29
N LEU A 182 -22.20 -15.42 6.88
CA LEU A 182 -21.67 -14.05 7.04
C LEU A 182 -22.25 -13.05 6.03
N VAL A 183 -22.80 -13.56 4.92
CA VAL A 183 -23.21 -12.78 3.74
C VAL A 183 -24.65 -12.26 3.87
N TRP A 184 -25.46 -12.78 4.81
CA TRP A 184 -26.88 -12.43 4.94
C TRP A 184 -27.21 -11.03 5.47
N PHE A 185 -26.23 -10.16 5.69
CA PHE A 185 -26.49 -8.78 6.07
C PHE A 185 -25.83 -7.82 5.09
N ASN A 186 -26.68 -7.25 4.21
CA ASN A 186 -26.46 -6.07 3.36
C ASN A 186 -25.33 -6.14 2.33
N LEU A 187 -25.53 -6.96 1.30
CA LEU A 187 -25.20 -6.51 -0.06
C LEU A 187 -26.49 -5.93 -0.65
N ASP A 188 -26.77 -4.65 -0.39
CA ASP A 188 -27.63 -3.90 -1.29
C ASP A 188 -27.01 -4.07 -2.68
N LYS A 189 -27.70 -4.80 -3.56
CA LYS A 189 -27.29 -5.02 -4.94
C LYS A 189 -27.36 -3.66 -5.63
N MET A 190 -26.27 -2.90 -5.53
CA MET A 190 -26.12 -1.65 -6.25
C MET A 190 -26.07 -1.97 -7.73
N SER A 191 -26.91 -1.27 -8.50
CA SER A 191 -26.89 -1.29 -9.94
C SER A 191 -25.57 -0.75 -10.48
N PHE A 192 -25.26 -1.05 -11.73
CA PHE A 192 -24.09 -0.51 -12.42
C PHE A 192 -24.03 1.03 -12.35
N GLU A 193 -25.18 1.69 -12.48
CA GLU A 193 -25.29 3.16 -12.46
C GLU A 193 -25.00 3.72 -11.06
N GLU A 194 -25.51 3.09 -10.00
CA GLU A 194 -25.22 3.50 -8.63
C GLU A 194 -23.76 3.28 -8.26
N LEU A 195 -23.16 2.16 -8.67
CA LEU A 195 -21.73 1.88 -8.47
C LEU A 195 -20.86 2.93 -9.18
N LYS A 196 -21.19 3.25 -10.43
CA LYS A 196 -20.51 4.32 -11.18
C LYS A 196 -20.64 5.66 -10.46
N LEU A 197 -21.84 6.00 -9.98
CA LEU A 197 -22.11 7.26 -9.28
C LEU A 197 -21.31 7.36 -7.98
N GLN A 198 -21.34 6.32 -7.13
CA GLN A 198 -20.58 6.27 -5.89
C GLN A 198 -19.07 6.35 -6.13
N GLY A 199 -18.56 5.63 -7.14
CA GLY A 199 -17.15 5.74 -7.54
C GLY A 199 -16.77 7.18 -7.94
N ASN A 200 -17.63 7.86 -8.69
CA ASN A 200 -17.42 9.25 -9.09
C ASN A 200 -17.45 10.21 -7.89
N GLU A 201 -18.35 9.98 -6.92
CA GLU A 201 -18.42 10.77 -5.69
C GLU A 201 -17.18 10.58 -4.82
N CYS A 202 -16.73 9.34 -4.61
CA CYS A 202 -15.49 9.03 -3.91
C CYS A 202 -14.29 9.71 -4.60
N TYR A 203 -14.22 9.66 -5.92
CA TYR A 203 -13.15 10.33 -6.68
C TYR A 203 -13.16 11.85 -6.45
N LYS A 204 -14.34 12.49 -6.53
CA LYS A 204 -14.47 13.94 -6.29
C LYS A 204 -14.09 14.33 -4.86
N LYS A 205 -14.33 13.46 -3.89
CA LYS A 205 -13.93 13.64 -2.48
C LYS A 205 -12.43 13.38 -2.23
N GLY A 206 -11.67 12.93 -3.24
CA GLY A 206 -10.27 12.54 -3.08
C GLY A 206 -10.06 11.14 -2.49
N ASN A 207 -11.14 10.38 -2.25
CA ASN A 207 -11.10 9.03 -1.74
C ASN A 207 -10.85 8.02 -2.88
N TYR A 208 -9.66 8.08 -3.47
CA TYR A 208 -9.33 7.35 -4.69
C TYR A 208 -9.35 5.82 -4.54
N GLU A 209 -8.94 5.28 -3.40
CA GLU A 209 -8.99 3.83 -3.15
C GLU A 209 -10.44 3.31 -3.09
N GLU A 210 -11.34 4.04 -2.42
CA GLU A 210 -12.78 3.72 -2.41
C GLU A 210 -13.40 3.83 -3.82
N ALA A 211 -13.01 4.85 -4.58
CA ALA A 211 -13.46 5.01 -5.96
C ALA A 211 -13.11 3.77 -6.80
N LEU A 212 -11.88 3.24 -6.67
CA LEU A 212 -11.49 2.00 -7.35
C LEU A 212 -12.30 0.78 -6.92
N LYS A 213 -12.70 0.67 -5.65
CA LYS A 213 -13.57 -0.44 -5.20
C LYS A 213 -14.91 -0.42 -5.94
N TYR A 214 -15.56 0.74 -6.00
CA TYR A 214 -16.82 0.91 -6.71
C TYR A 214 -16.68 0.67 -8.22
N TYR A 215 -15.64 1.24 -8.86
CA TYR A 215 -15.39 0.99 -10.28
C TYR A 215 -15.07 -0.47 -10.58
N SER A 216 -14.31 -1.15 -9.72
CA SER A 216 -14.01 -2.59 -9.87
C SER A 216 -15.28 -3.42 -9.78
N ARG A 217 -16.20 -3.08 -8.87
CA ARG A 217 -17.54 -3.70 -8.81
C ARG A 217 -18.35 -3.41 -10.08
N ALA A 218 -18.34 -2.18 -10.58
CA ALA A 218 -19.03 -1.82 -11.82
C ALA A 218 -18.49 -2.59 -13.04
N LEU A 219 -17.17 -2.81 -13.12
CA LEU A 219 -16.53 -3.61 -14.18
C LEU A 219 -16.93 -5.09 -14.14
N LYS A 220 -17.41 -5.62 -13.01
CA LYS A 220 -17.95 -7.00 -12.99
C LYS A 220 -19.27 -7.11 -13.74
N TYR A 221 -20.09 -6.05 -13.73
CA TYR A 221 -21.32 -5.99 -14.51
C TYR A 221 -21.04 -5.69 -15.99
N GLN A 222 -20.11 -4.79 -16.27
CA GLN A 222 -19.73 -4.40 -17.63
C GLN A 222 -18.20 -4.38 -17.78
N PRO A 223 -17.57 -5.53 -18.06
CA PRO A 223 -16.10 -5.66 -18.10
C PRO A 223 -15.42 -4.78 -19.15
N THR A 224 -16.12 -4.46 -20.23
CA THR A 224 -15.61 -3.67 -21.35
C THR A 224 -16.05 -2.21 -21.31
N SER A 225 -16.64 -1.74 -20.20
CA SER A 225 -17.19 -0.37 -20.13
C SER A 225 -16.07 0.69 -20.31
N PRO A 226 -16.05 1.44 -21.44
CA PRO A 226 -14.98 2.39 -21.71
C PRO A 226 -14.94 3.54 -20.70
N ILE A 227 -16.10 3.96 -20.21
CA ILE A 227 -16.25 5.04 -19.23
C ILE A 227 -15.64 4.65 -17.88
N ILE A 228 -15.90 3.42 -17.42
CA ILE A 228 -15.36 2.96 -16.14
C ILE A 228 -13.85 2.74 -16.23
N HIS A 229 -13.34 2.15 -17.31
CA HIS A 229 -11.90 2.05 -17.55
C HIS A 229 -11.21 3.43 -17.60
N LEU A 230 -11.86 4.42 -18.21
CA LEU A 230 -11.39 5.80 -18.17
C LEU A 230 -11.32 6.33 -16.73
N ASN A 231 -12.37 6.15 -15.93
CA ASN A 231 -12.40 6.61 -14.55
C ASN A 231 -11.35 5.90 -13.67
N CYS A 232 -11.16 4.59 -13.85
CA CYS A 232 -10.07 3.84 -13.25
C CYS A 232 -8.71 4.45 -13.62
N ALA A 233 -8.46 4.76 -14.89
CA ALA A 233 -7.21 5.37 -15.32
C ALA A 233 -6.93 6.72 -14.63
N ALA A 234 -7.94 7.58 -14.50
CA ALA A 234 -7.81 8.84 -13.76
C ALA A 234 -7.50 8.60 -12.27
N THR A 235 -8.18 7.62 -11.66
CA THR A 235 -8.01 7.27 -10.26
C THR A 235 -6.63 6.69 -9.97
N PHE A 236 -6.14 5.80 -10.84
CA PHE A 236 -4.78 5.28 -10.76
C PHE A 236 -3.72 6.36 -10.97
N LEU A 237 -3.94 7.35 -11.86
CA LEU A 237 -3.05 8.49 -11.99
C LEU A 237 -2.97 9.32 -10.71
N ALA A 238 -4.11 9.54 -10.05
CA ALA A 238 -4.18 10.28 -8.77
C ALA A 238 -3.50 9.51 -7.63
N LEU A 239 -3.50 8.17 -7.68
CA LEU A 239 -2.79 7.29 -6.76
C LEU A 239 -1.32 7.03 -7.13
N GLU A 240 -0.83 7.65 -8.22
CA GLU A 240 0.51 7.41 -8.76
C GLU A 240 0.81 5.94 -9.11
N ARG A 241 -0.23 5.18 -9.45
CA ARG A 241 -0.19 3.80 -9.94
C ARG A 241 -0.15 3.79 -11.46
N TYR A 242 0.99 4.22 -12.02
CA TYR A 242 1.07 4.63 -13.42
C TYR A 242 0.92 3.46 -14.41
N TYR A 243 1.34 2.26 -14.03
CA TYR A 243 1.18 1.08 -14.88
C TYR A 243 -0.29 0.67 -14.99
N GLU A 244 -1.01 0.56 -13.87
CA GLU A 244 -2.45 0.27 -13.90
C GLU A 244 -3.23 1.38 -14.62
N ALA A 245 -2.83 2.65 -14.42
CA ALA A 245 -3.41 3.77 -15.17
C ALA A 245 -3.25 3.61 -16.68
N TYR A 246 -2.07 3.18 -17.14
CA TYR A 246 -1.81 2.95 -18.55
C TYR A 246 -2.67 1.82 -19.11
N GLN A 247 -2.78 0.70 -18.40
CA GLN A 247 -3.60 -0.44 -18.83
C GLN A 247 -5.08 -0.10 -18.87
N ALA A 248 -5.60 0.60 -17.86
CA ALA A 248 -6.98 1.05 -17.83
C ALA A 248 -7.28 2.05 -18.96
N ALA A 249 -6.39 3.02 -19.22
CA ALA A 249 -6.57 3.97 -20.32
C ALA A 249 -6.50 3.29 -21.70
N LYS A 250 -5.64 2.28 -21.85
CA LYS A 250 -5.54 1.48 -23.07
C LYS A 250 -6.82 0.65 -23.29
N SER A 251 -7.28 -0.06 -22.26
CA SER A 251 -8.54 -0.81 -22.30
C SER A 251 -9.72 0.09 -22.65
N ALA A 252 -9.78 1.29 -22.07
CA ALA A 252 -10.79 2.28 -22.43
C ALA A 252 -10.74 2.64 -23.92
N LEU A 253 -9.55 2.95 -24.44
CA LEU A 253 -9.36 3.30 -25.86
C LEU A 253 -9.78 2.15 -26.78
N ASP A 254 -9.35 0.92 -26.48
CA ASP A 254 -9.65 -0.28 -27.26
C ASP A 254 -11.17 -0.58 -27.28
N ASN A 255 -11.91 -0.15 -26.25
CA ASN A 255 -13.36 -0.29 -26.13
C ASN A 255 -14.15 0.97 -26.55
N GLY A 256 -13.54 1.88 -27.32
CA GLY A 256 -14.25 3.02 -27.92
C GLY A 256 -14.53 4.19 -26.99
N ALA A 257 -13.69 4.39 -25.96
CA ALA A 257 -13.75 5.59 -25.14
C ALA A 257 -13.47 6.87 -25.93
N ASP A 258 -13.77 8.01 -25.32
CA ASP A 258 -13.38 9.33 -25.82
C ASP A 258 -11.87 9.38 -26.09
N LEU A 259 -11.52 9.53 -27.38
CA LEU A 259 -10.15 9.47 -27.88
C LEU A 259 -9.26 10.52 -27.20
N GLN A 260 -9.77 11.73 -27.01
CA GLN A 260 -9.03 12.84 -26.43
C GLN A 260 -8.61 12.53 -24.98
N LYS A 261 -9.56 12.08 -24.15
CA LYS A 261 -9.33 11.71 -22.74
C LYS A 261 -8.43 10.48 -22.61
N ALA A 262 -8.64 9.47 -23.46
CA ALA A 262 -7.87 8.23 -23.41
C ALA A 262 -6.39 8.46 -23.75
N LEU A 263 -6.09 9.14 -24.86
CA LEU A 263 -4.72 9.47 -25.26
C LEU A 263 -4.04 10.39 -24.25
N PHE A 264 -4.76 11.37 -23.69
CA PHE A 264 -4.19 12.25 -22.66
C PHE A 264 -3.77 11.45 -21.42
N ARG A 265 -4.62 10.53 -20.95
CA ARG A 265 -4.31 9.67 -19.79
C ARG A 265 -3.19 8.67 -20.08
N LEU A 266 -3.13 8.11 -21.29
CA LEU A 266 -2.01 7.27 -21.74
C LEU A 266 -0.68 8.05 -21.72
N GLY A 267 -0.68 9.29 -22.22
CA GLY A 267 0.50 10.16 -22.21
C GLY A 267 0.98 10.48 -20.79
N LYS A 268 0.05 10.83 -19.88
CA LYS A 268 0.34 11.07 -18.45
C LYS A 268 0.85 9.82 -17.74
N ALA A 269 0.24 8.67 -17.99
CA ALA A 269 0.64 7.40 -17.38
C ALA A 269 2.04 6.98 -17.86
N ALA A 270 2.31 7.08 -19.17
CA ALA A 270 3.63 6.83 -19.74
C ALA A 270 4.70 7.78 -19.17
N TYR A 271 4.34 9.05 -18.96
CA TYR A 271 5.22 10.02 -18.30
C TYR A 271 5.59 9.56 -16.87
N GLY A 272 4.60 9.18 -16.05
CA GLY A 272 4.83 8.68 -14.69
C GLY A 272 5.68 7.41 -14.63
N MET A 273 5.51 6.52 -15.63
CA MET A 273 6.35 5.34 -15.84
C MET A 273 7.78 5.65 -16.28
N ARG A 274 8.11 6.93 -16.55
CA ARG A 274 9.39 7.39 -17.12
C ARG A 274 9.65 6.85 -18.53
N ASP A 275 8.60 6.45 -19.25
CA ASP A 275 8.68 6.08 -20.67
C ASP A 275 8.44 7.34 -21.52
N TRP A 276 9.46 8.20 -21.56
CA TRP A 276 9.40 9.52 -22.20
C TRP A 276 9.01 9.42 -23.68
N GLN A 277 9.48 8.37 -24.36
CA GLN A 277 9.22 8.15 -25.78
C GLN A 277 7.75 7.81 -26.02
N LYS A 278 7.17 6.87 -25.27
CA LYS A 278 5.73 6.57 -25.38
C LYS A 278 4.89 7.77 -24.95
N SER A 279 5.30 8.49 -23.91
CA SER A 279 4.59 9.69 -23.46
C SER A 279 4.52 10.74 -24.56
N SER A 280 5.66 11.11 -25.16
CA SER A 280 5.70 12.04 -26.28
C SER A 280 4.87 11.57 -27.46
N GLN A 281 4.91 10.27 -27.80
CA GLN A 281 4.13 9.72 -28.91
C GLN A 281 2.62 9.90 -28.70
N HIS A 282 2.10 9.53 -27.52
CA HIS A 282 0.68 9.69 -27.20
C HIS A 282 0.23 11.15 -27.27
N PHE A 283 1.04 12.10 -26.78
CA PHE A 283 0.70 13.52 -26.89
C PHE A 283 0.80 14.05 -28.32
N ILE A 284 1.75 13.58 -29.13
CA ILE A 284 1.84 13.90 -30.56
C ILE A 284 0.57 13.43 -31.27
N ASP A 285 0.15 12.18 -31.06
CA ASP A 285 -1.03 11.61 -31.70
C ASP A 285 -2.31 12.30 -31.25
N LEU A 286 -2.38 12.70 -29.98
CA LEU A 286 -3.46 13.54 -29.45
C LEU A 286 -3.52 14.91 -30.14
N ILE A 287 -2.39 15.60 -30.32
CA ILE A 287 -2.33 16.93 -30.95
C ILE A 287 -2.66 16.86 -32.45
N LYS A 288 -2.27 15.77 -33.13
CA LYS A 288 -2.64 15.56 -34.55
C LYS A 288 -4.15 15.53 -34.73
N GLN A 289 -4.87 14.85 -33.82
CA GLN A 289 -6.32 14.73 -33.87
C GLN A 289 -7.03 15.96 -33.28
N PHE A 290 -6.46 16.58 -32.25
CA PHE A 290 -7.03 17.72 -31.53
C PHE A 290 -6.00 18.86 -31.40
N PRO A 291 -5.76 19.65 -32.46
CA PRO A 291 -4.71 20.68 -32.48
C PRO A 291 -4.87 21.80 -31.44
N ASN A 292 -6.08 22.01 -30.92
CA ASN A 292 -6.41 23.03 -29.93
C ASN A 292 -6.22 22.57 -28.48
N CYS A 293 -5.77 21.33 -28.25
CA CYS A 293 -5.51 20.83 -26.90
C CYS A 293 -4.19 21.41 -26.34
N ASN A 294 -4.28 22.58 -25.72
CA ASN A 294 -3.11 23.27 -25.16
C ASN A 294 -2.44 22.50 -24.02
N ASP A 295 -3.20 21.76 -23.22
CA ASP A 295 -2.64 20.93 -22.15
C ASP A 295 -1.77 19.79 -22.71
N ALA A 296 -2.19 19.18 -23.83
CA ALA A 296 -1.38 18.18 -24.52
C ALA A 296 -0.06 18.76 -25.04
N LYS A 297 -0.08 19.99 -25.57
CA LYS A 297 1.14 20.69 -26.01
C LYS A 297 2.10 20.95 -24.85
N LYS A 298 1.59 21.39 -23.70
CA LYS A 298 2.39 21.59 -22.48
C LYS A 298 3.06 20.28 -22.03
N GLU A 299 2.28 19.21 -21.92
CA GLU A 299 2.80 17.90 -21.49
C GLU A 299 3.74 17.27 -22.54
N LEU A 300 3.53 17.52 -23.84
CA LEU A 300 4.48 17.12 -24.89
C LEU A 300 5.83 17.83 -24.72
N THR A 301 5.83 19.15 -24.57
CA THR A 301 7.07 19.92 -24.34
C THR A 301 7.81 19.39 -23.12
N ARG A 302 7.08 19.13 -22.05
CA ARG A 302 7.61 18.53 -20.82
C ARG A 302 8.23 17.14 -21.06
N ALA A 303 7.52 16.25 -21.77
CA ALA A 303 8.02 14.91 -22.11
C ALA A 303 9.25 14.95 -23.02
N LEU A 304 9.29 15.86 -23.99
CA LEU A 304 10.44 16.04 -24.88
C LEU A 304 11.67 16.56 -24.14
N ALA A 305 11.50 17.45 -23.15
CA ALA A 305 12.58 17.88 -22.27
C ALA A 305 13.20 16.68 -21.52
N ARG A 306 12.37 15.82 -20.92
CA ARG A 306 12.83 14.58 -20.26
C ARG A 306 13.49 13.60 -21.22
N LEU A 307 12.98 13.48 -22.46
CA LEU A 307 13.58 12.64 -23.49
C LEU A 307 14.97 13.15 -23.89
N LYS A 308 15.13 14.47 -24.04
CA LYS A 308 16.40 15.11 -24.34
C LYS A 308 17.41 14.90 -23.20
N GLU A 309 17.01 15.13 -21.96
CA GLU A 309 17.82 14.88 -20.77
C GLU A 309 18.28 13.42 -20.69
N SER A 310 17.35 12.47 -20.83
CA SER A 310 17.66 11.04 -20.70
C SER A 310 18.53 10.47 -21.82
N ARG A 311 18.51 11.07 -23.01
CA ARG A 311 19.30 10.62 -24.16
C ARG A 311 20.64 11.35 -24.29
N ALA A 312 20.64 12.67 -24.07
CA ALA A 312 21.80 13.52 -24.35
C ALA A 312 22.53 14.00 -23.09
N GLY A 313 21.99 13.76 -21.90
CA GLY A 313 22.61 14.19 -20.65
C GLY A 313 22.68 15.72 -20.50
N GLN A 314 21.84 16.45 -21.22
CA GLN A 314 21.82 17.91 -21.20
C GLN A 314 20.91 18.40 -20.09
N PHE A 315 21.50 18.92 -19.02
CA PHE A 315 20.80 19.48 -17.86
C PHE A 315 21.25 20.91 -17.61
N ASP A 316 20.33 21.78 -17.24
CA ASP A 316 20.65 23.12 -16.74
C ASP A 316 20.97 23.02 -15.24
N LEU A 317 22.21 22.58 -14.94
CA LEU A 317 22.66 22.38 -13.56
C LEU A 317 22.64 23.67 -12.75
N SER A 318 22.89 24.82 -13.38
CA SER A 318 22.83 26.14 -12.73
C SER A 318 21.41 26.47 -12.28
N SER A 319 20.41 26.25 -13.14
CA SER A 319 19.01 26.44 -12.77
C SER A 319 18.57 25.48 -11.66
N LEU A 320 18.96 24.20 -11.74
CA LEU A 320 18.66 23.21 -10.70
C LEU A 320 19.27 23.60 -9.35
N PHE A 321 20.53 24.06 -9.35
CA PHE A 321 21.21 24.52 -8.15
C PHE A 321 20.50 25.74 -7.54
N ASN A 322 20.13 26.71 -8.35
CA ASN A 322 19.45 27.92 -7.88
C ASN A 322 18.06 27.60 -7.32
N GLN A 323 17.28 26.74 -7.98
CA GLN A 323 15.97 26.30 -7.49
C GLN A 323 16.08 25.56 -6.15
N PHE A 324 17.10 24.73 -5.97
CA PHE A 324 17.33 24.08 -4.67
C PHE A 324 17.70 25.12 -3.60
N HIS A 325 18.68 25.97 -3.89
CA HIS A 325 19.29 26.84 -2.90
C HIS A 325 18.42 28.02 -2.48
N TYR A 326 17.72 28.64 -3.43
CA TYR A 326 16.94 29.85 -3.20
C TYR A 326 15.44 29.57 -3.03
N ASP A 327 14.88 28.65 -3.83
CA ASP A 327 13.45 28.36 -3.81
C ASP A 327 13.08 27.18 -2.90
N GLY A 328 14.09 26.48 -2.36
CA GLY A 328 13.89 25.29 -1.52
C GLY A 328 13.26 24.11 -2.26
N VAL A 329 13.36 24.09 -3.61
CA VAL A 329 12.76 23.03 -4.42
C VAL A 329 13.49 21.72 -4.16
N CYS A 330 12.73 20.76 -3.65
CA CYS A 330 13.24 19.46 -3.23
C CYS A 330 12.93 18.35 -4.25
N TYR A 331 11.92 18.54 -5.11
CA TYR A 331 11.50 17.56 -6.10
C TYR A 331 11.68 18.11 -7.51
N PHE A 332 12.75 17.65 -8.16
CA PHE A 332 13.05 18.05 -9.53
C PHE A 332 12.35 17.15 -10.52
N ASP A 333 11.60 17.77 -11.44
CA ASP A 333 11.14 17.11 -12.63
C ASP A 333 12.23 17.14 -13.71
N ILE A 334 13.16 16.19 -13.63
CA ILE A 334 14.21 15.92 -14.62
C ILE A 334 14.21 14.42 -15.02
N ALA A 335 15.02 13.98 -15.98
CA ALA A 335 15.17 12.57 -16.30
C ALA A 335 16.45 11.97 -15.68
N ASP A 336 16.46 10.64 -15.54
CA ASP A 336 17.70 9.91 -15.30
C ASP A 336 18.53 9.88 -16.59
N TYR A 337 19.84 9.86 -16.48
CA TYR A 337 20.79 9.76 -17.59
C TYR A 337 21.87 8.73 -17.28
N VAL A 338 22.25 7.95 -18.29
CA VAL A 338 23.40 7.04 -18.24
C VAL A 338 24.21 7.34 -19.49
N GLY A 339 25.43 7.85 -19.30
CA GLY A 339 26.34 8.24 -20.37
C GLY A 339 27.13 7.06 -20.94
N PRO A 340 28.41 7.23 -21.28
CA PRO A 340 29.24 6.20 -21.90
C PRO A 340 29.72 5.14 -20.89
N VAL A 341 28.79 4.64 -20.07
CA VAL A 341 29.04 3.65 -19.03
C VAL A 341 27.92 2.61 -18.98
N LYS A 342 28.27 1.37 -18.64
CA LYS A 342 27.30 0.30 -18.45
C LYS A 342 27.68 -0.58 -17.27
N ILE A 343 26.68 -1.22 -16.67
CA ILE A 343 26.91 -2.20 -15.63
C ILE A 343 27.25 -3.55 -16.28
N ALA A 344 28.37 -4.15 -15.89
CA ALA A 344 28.82 -5.45 -16.38
C ALA A 344 29.47 -6.27 -15.25
N ASN A 345 29.55 -7.59 -15.42
CA ASN A 345 30.36 -8.42 -14.53
C ASN A 345 31.83 -8.32 -14.93
N ILE A 346 32.68 -8.00 -13.97
CA ILE A 346 34.11 -7.88 -14.10
C ILE A 346 34.74 -9.15 -13.49
N PRO A 347 35.50 -9.94 -14.27
CA PRO A 347 36.15 -11.15 -13.77
C PRO A 347 36.94 -10.89 -12.48
N GLY A 348 36.70 -11.69 -11.45
CA GLY A 348 37.36 -11.56 -10.14
C GLY A 348 36.91 -10.38 -9.27
N LYS A 349 36.04 -9.48 -9.76
CA LYS A 349 35.57 -8.29 -9.02
C LYS A 349 34.04 -8.20 -8.89
N GLY A 350 33.31 -9.10 -9.52
CA GLY A 350 31.84 -9.09 -9.49
C GLY A 350 31.25 -8.00 -10.38
N LYS A 351 30.08 -7.48 -10.02
CA LYS A 351 29.33 -6.53 -10.85
C LYS A 351 29.87 -5.11 -10.66
N GLY A 352 30.27 -4.45 -11.75
CA GLY A 352 30.83 -3.09 -11.72
C GLY A 352 30.34 -2.22 -12.88
N LEU A 353 30.63 -0.92 -12.79
CA LEU A 353 30.38 0.04 -13.85
C LEU A 353 31.63 0.12 -14.74
N ILE A 354 31.47 -0.08 -16.04
CA ILE A 354 32.55 -0.03 -17.03
C ILE A 354 32.26 1.04 -18.09
N ALA A 355 33.31 1.67 -18.59
CA ALA A 355 33.21 2.58 -19.73
C ALA A 355 32.85 1.81 -21.01
N THR A 356 32.02 2.40 -21.87
CA THR A 356 31.68 1.85 -23.20
C THR A 356 32.46 2.48 -24.34
N SER A 357 33.14 3.58 -24.05
CA SER A 357 34.04 4.32 -24.94
C SER A 357 35.06 5.07 -24.08
N ASP A 358 36.06 5.68 -24.71
CA ASP A 358 36.94 6.62 -24.02
C ASP A 358 36.13 7.78 -23.42
N ILE A 359 36.55 8.26 -22.26
CA ILE A 359 35.83 9.26 -21.46
C ILE A 359 36.75 10.44 -21.21
N GLU A 360 36.38 11.61 -21.74
CA GLU A 360 37.11 12.85 -21.49
C GLU A 360 36.84 13.37 -20.07
N PRO A 361 37.82 14.02 -19.41
CA PRO A 361 37.62 14.69 -18.14
C PRO A 361 36.46 15.70 -18.20
N GLY A 362 35.55 15.63 -17.23
CA GLY A 362 34.35 16.49 -17.18
C GLY A 362 33.11 15.90 -17.87
N THR A 363 33.22 14.73 -18.50
CA THR A 363 32.05 14.04 -19.08
C THR A 363 31.05 13.63 -17.99
N LEU A 364 29.78 13.98 -18.18
CA LEU A 364 28.69 13.51 -17.31
C LEU A 364 28.48 12.00 -17.50
N LEU A 365 28.63 11.22 -16.42
CA LEU A 365 28.51 9.77 -16.47
C LEU A 365 27.11 9.27 -16.15
N THR A 366 26.46 9.88 -15.15
CA THR A 366 25.16 9.43 -14.65
C THR A 366 24.43 10.56 -13.96
N VAL A 367 23.11 10.60 -14.15
CA VAL A 367 22.16 11.33 -13.32
C VAL A 367 21.11 10.33 -12.88
N SER A 368 20.91 10.18 -11.57
CA SER A 368 19.89 9.30 -11.03
C SER A 368 19.07 10.05 -10.00
N LYS A 369 17.75 10.04 -10.18
CA LYS A 369 16.84 10.46 -9.13
C LYS A 369 16.84 9.45 -8.00
N ALA A 370 16.81 9.97 -6.79
CA ALA A 370 16.50 9.17 -5.63
C ALA A 370 15.11 8.50 -5.80
N PHE A 371 14.97 7.30 -5.24
CA PHE A 371 13.73 6.55 -5.29
C PHE A 371 12.67 7.14 -4.37
N SER A 372 13.10 7.58 -3.18
CA SER A 372 12.37 8.46 -2.25
C SER A 372 13.31 9.51 -1.67
N THR A 373 12.77 10.63 -1.22
CA THR A 373 13.50 11.66 -0.48
C THR A 373 12.65 12.11 0.70
N VAL A 374 13.28 12.21 1.88
CA VAL A 374 12.61 12.66 3.10
C VAL A 374 13.30 13.92 3.57
N TYR A 375 12.57 15.02 3.68
CA TYR A 375 13.08 16.29 4.19
C TYR A 375 12.54 16.57 5.60
N PRO A 376 13.27 17.33 6.44
CA PRO A 376 12.82 17.68 7.79
C PRO A 376 11.43 18.33 7.83
N THR A 377 11.08 19.12 6.82
CA THR A 377 9.77 19.77 6.67
C THR A 377 8.60 18.79 6.49
N HIS A 378 8.89 17.54 6.11
CA HIS A 378 7.88 16.51 5.95
C HIS A 378 7.50 15.87 7.31
N ASN A 379 8.25 16.08 8.40
CA ASN A 379 8.04 15.47 9.72
C ASN A 379 6.80 16.02 10.48
N GLN A 380 5.62 15.94 9.89
CA GLN A 380 4.35 16.16 10.60
C GLN A 380 3.90 14.93 11.40
N ILE A 381 4.43 13.75 11.07
CA ILE A 381 4.09 12.47 11.71
C ILE A 381 5.38 11.85 12.26
N ASN A 382 5.41 11.55 13.56
CA ASN A 382 6.55 10.86 14.16
C ASN A 382 6.43 9.36 13.87
N ILE A 383 7.44 8.75 13.26
CA ILE A 383 7.49 7.30 13.08
C ILE A 383 8.55 6.71 14.01
N ASN A 384 8.15 5.76 14.84
CA ASN A 384 9.02 5.05 15.76
C ASN A 384 9.00 3.56 15.40
N VAL A 385 10.16 2.97 15.15
CA VAL A 385 10.31 1.50 15.18
C VAL A 385 10.72 1.09 16.58
N ILE A 386 9.93 0.21 17.16
CA ILE A 386 10.25 -0.50 18.38
C ILE A 386 10.71 -1.90 17.99
N ASP A 387 11.99 -2.20 18.21
CA ASP A 387 12.47 -3.58 18.18
C ASP A 387 12.23 -4.20 19.56
N ILE A 388 11.37 -5.21 19.64
CA ILE A 388 11.09 -5.89 20.91
C ILE A 388 12.33 -6.67 21.39
N ASN A 389 13.20 -7.11 20.46
CA ASN A 389 14.37 -7.91 20.78
C ASN A 389 15.61 -7.09 21.17
N SER A 390 15.64 -5.78 20.90
CA SER A 390 16.75 -4.89 21.25
C SER A 390 16.30 -3.69 22.09
N ASP A 391 17.26 -2.98 22.68
CA ASP A 391 17.00 -1.82 23.54
C ASP A 391 16.91 -0.50 22.74
N TYR A 392 16.79 -0.60 21.41
CA TYR A 392 16.85 0.53 20.51
C TYR A 392 15.49 0.90 19.93
N ILE A 393 15.20 2.19 19.95
CA ILE A 393 14.15 2.80 19.15
C ILE A 393 14.83 3.42 17.93
N ILE A 394 14.43 3.01 16.73
CA ILE A 394 14.90 3.65 15.50
C ILE A 394 13.91 4.75 15.15
N SER A 395 14.37 6.00 15.11
CA SER A 395 13.50 7.16 14.91
C SER A 395 13.58 7.76 13.49
N GLN A 396 12.37 8.09 13.02
CA GLN A 396 11.95 9.05 11.99
C GLN A 396 12.47 8.89 10.55
N THR A 397 13.63 9.43 10.18
CA THR A 397 13.92 9.68 8.76
C THR A 397 14.19 8.41 7.95
N GLN A 398 15.00 7.49 8.47
CA GLN A 398 15.35 6.25 7.76
C GLN A 398 14.14 5.33 7.57
N LEU A 399 13.29 5.28 8.59
CA LEU A 399 12.09 4.46 8.58
C LEU A 399 11.03 5.00 7.62
N ARG A 400 10.84 6.33 7.62
CA ARG A 400 9.99 6.99 6.62
C ARG A 400 10.47 6.71 5.21
N HIS A 401 11.78 6.87 4.98
CA HIS A 401 12.39 6.58 3.68
C HIS A 401 12.15 5.13 3.26
N MET A 402 12.29 4.16 4.18
CA MET A 402 12.00 2.75 3.91
C MET A 402 10.54 2.55 3.50
N ILE A 403 9.58 3.11 4.23
CA ILE A 403 8.15 2.92 3.98
C ILE A 403 7.72 3.59 2.67
N GLU A 404 8.13 4.83 2.43
CA GLU A 404 7.88 5.51 1.15
C GLU A 404 8.50 4.74 -0.02
N THR A 405 9.71 4.22 0.15
CA THR A 405 10.34 3.35 -0.87
C THR A 405 9.50 2.10 -1.14
N MET A 406 9.03 1.42 -0.09
CA MET A 406 8.14 0.25 -0.22
C MET A 406 6.83 0.61 -0.92
N GLN A 407 6.23 1.76 -0.63
CA GLN A 407 5.00 2.22 -1.27
C GLN A 407 5.21 2.51 -2.75
N VAL A 408 6.29 3.21 -3.12
CA VAL A 408 6.64 3.49 -4.52
C VAL A 408 6.82 2.18 -5.29
N LEU A 409 7.53 1.20 -4.71
CA LEU A 409 7.74 -0.13 -5.30
C LEU A 409 6.42 -0.90 -5.44
N LYS A 410 5.54 -0.87 -4.42
CA LYS A 410 4.24 -1.54 -4.45
C LYS A 410 3.31 -0.94 -5.51
N ARG A 411 3.27 0.40 -5.63
CA ARG A 411 2.43 1.12 -6.59
C ARG A 411 2.95 0.99 -8.03
N ASN A 412 4.24 0.75 -8.21
CA ASN A 412 4.85 0.69 -9.54
C ASN A 412 5.87 -0.46 -9.65
N PRO A 413 5.42 -1.73 -9.55
CA PRO A 413 6.30 -2.89 -9.59
C PRO A 413 7.03 -3.04 -10.94
N HIS A 414 6.44 -2.48 -12.01
CA HIS A 414 6.99 -2.47 -13.35
C HIS A 414 7.72 -1.18 -13.71
N ARG A 415 7.90 -0.24 -12.76
CA ARG A 415 8.69 0.95 -13.03
C ARG A 415 10.07 0.47 -13.50
N PRO A 416 10.59 0.95 -14.64
CA PRO A 416 11.94 0.66 -15.04
C PRO A 416 12.90 1.34 -14.06
N GLY A 417 13.10 0.71 -12.90
CA GLY A 417 14.21 0.99 -12.02
C GLY A 417 15.48 0.56 -12.76
N LYS A 418 16.07 1.48 -13.52
CA LYS A 418 17.52 1.42 -13.77
C LYS A 418 18.32 1.58 -12.46
N GLY A 419 17.65 1.84 -11.33
CA GLY A 419 18.17 1.59 -9.98
C GLY A 419 18.04 0.12 -9.58
N LYS A 420 18.88 -0.75 -10.14
CA LYS A 420 19.30 -1.98 -9.43
C LYS A 420 20.25 -1.53 -8.30
N GLY A 421 19.67 -0.96 -7.25
CA GLY A 421 20.40 -0.30 -6.16
C GLY A 421 19.93 -0.70 -4.76
N LEU A 422 19.26 -1.85 -4.61
CA LEU A 422 19.20 -2.54 -3.33
C LEU A 422 20.29 -3.61 -3.31
N SER A 423 21.55 -3.16 -3.31
CA SER A 423 22.61 -3.91 -2.64
C SER A 423 22.74 -3.27 -1.26
N TYR A 424 22.13 -3.90 -0.26
CA TYR A 424 22.53 -3.66 1.11
C TYR A 424 24.01 -4.08 1.26
N PRO A 425 24.82 -3.34 2.05
CA PRO A 425 26.12 -3.84 2.48
C PRO A 425 25.98 -5.14 3.28
#